data_AF-N0D3F8-F1
#
_entry.id   AF-N0D3F8-F1
#
_cell.length_a   1.000
_cell.length_b   1.000
_cell.length_c   1.000
_cell.angle_alpha   90.00
_cell.angle_beta   90.00
_cell.angle_gamma   90.00
#
_symmetry.space_group_name_H-M   'P 1'
#
loop_
_entity.id
_entity.type
_entity.pdbx_description
1 polymer ?
#
loop_
_entity_poly.entity_id
_entity_poly.type
_entity_poly.pdbx_seq_one_letter_code
_entity_poly.pdbx_strand_id
1 'polypeptide(L)'
;MNPLPAPVQALLVVDLQSAFVAGGNPVPDAPRLLDRVGSLLRRARAAGALVVHLQNDGPAGEPDEPHTPGWELHLPVHGGPAETVIRKTEDDGFEGTTLEDALTAAGARSLAVCGVMSEMCVLATARRALALDYRVVLPHDAHATYDIPAAPGISEAVPAAMASRVAEWALGDEVEVIAHATDITFAGTRVEPFADNRTA
;
A
#
# COMPACT_ATOMS: atom_id res chain seq x y z
N MET A 1 12.89 -22.21 -12.60
CA MET A 1 11.83 -21.40 -11.97
C MET A 1 12.40 -20.89 -10.68
N ASN A 2 12.45 -19.56 -10.46
CA ASN A 2 12.73 -19.04 -9.13
C ASN A 2 11.62 -19.53 -8.18
N PRO A 3 11.94 -19.95 -6.95
CA PRO A 3 10.91 -20.24 -5.96
C PRO A 3 10.06 -18.97 -5.74
N LEU A 4 8.75 -19.16 -5.60
CA LEU A 4 7.85 -18.07 -5.23
C LEU A 4 8.26 -17.49 -3.87
N PRO A 5 8.11 -16.18 -3.65
CA PRO A 5 8.40 -15.56 -2.37
C PRO A 5 7.57 -16.20 -1.25
N ALA A 6 8.14 -16.26 -0.04
CA ALA A 6 7.39 -16.72 1.13
C ALA A 6 6.12 -15.87 1.34
N PRO A 7 5.02 -16.45 1.85
CA PRO A 7 3.79 -15.70 2.08
C PRO A 7 4.01 -14.48 2.99
N VAL A 8 3.31 -13.38 2.72
CA VAL A 8 3.31 -12.19 3.58
C VAL A 8 2.14 -12.21 4.57
N GLN A 9 2.27 -11.50 5.69
CA GLN A 9 1.30 -11.50 6.78
C GLN A 9 0.38 -10.28 6.77
N ALA A 10 0.75 -9.21 6.08
CA ALA A 10 -0.10 -8.04 5.93
C ALA A 10 -0.09 -7.50 4.49
N LEU A 11 -1.20 -6.86 4.10
CA LEU A 11 -1.34 -6.06 2.89
C LEU A 11 -1.56 -4.61 3.30
N LEU A 12 -0.68 -3.72 2.84
CA LEU A 12 -0.85 -2.27 2.93
C LEU A 12 -1.38 -1.75 1.59
N VAL A 13 -2.58 -1.18 1.61
CA VAL A 13 -3.18 -0.47 0.47
C VAL A 13 -3.01 1.02 0.72
N VAL A 14 -2.09 1.65 -0.01
CA VAL A 14 -1.69 3.04 0.18
C VAL A 14 -2.54 3.94 -0.71
N ASP A 15 -3.33 4.81 -0.07
CA ASP A 15 -4.01 5.97 -0.64
C ASP A 15 -4.83 5.67 -1.91
N LEU A 16 -5.49 4.51 -1.96
CA LEU A 16 -6.36 4.13 -3.07
C LEU A 16 -7.72 4.84 -3.00
N GLN A 17 -7.66 6.17 -2.91
CA GLN A 17 -8.77 7.09 -2.80
C GLN A 17 -9.31 7.45 -4.19
N SER A 18 -10.60 7.75 -4.25
CA SER A 18 -11.34 7.97 -5.49
C SER A 18 -10.74 9.10 -6.33
N ALA A 19 -10.17 10.13 -5.71
CA ALA A 19 -9.48 11.24 -6.37
C ALA A 19 -8.44 10.75 -7.38
N PHE A 20 -7.65 9.74 -7.00
CA PHE A 20 -6.51 9.27 -7.77
C PHE A 20 -6.84 8.18 -8.79
N VAL A 21 -7.96 7.46 -8.63
CA VAL A 21 -8.29 6.29 -9.48
C VAL A 21 -9.60 6.42 -10.24
N ALA A 22 -10.46 7.35 -9.86
CA ALA A 22 -11.77 7.60 -10.47
C ALA A 22 -12.13 9.10 -10.60
N GLY A 23 -11.27 10.00 -10.11
CA GLY A 23 -11.47 11.44 -10.13
C GLY A 23 -11.32 12.05 -11.53
N GLY A 24 -11.25 13.39 -11.58
CA GLY A 24 -11.14 14.12 -12.86
C GLY A 24 -9.84 13.86 -13.63
N ASN A 25 -8.79 13.41 -12.95
CA ASN A 25 -7.51 13.02 -13.52
C ASN A 25 -6.96 11.78 -12.81
N PRO A 26 -7.48 10.58 -13.14
CA PRO A 26 -7.00 9.35 -12.52
C PRO A 26 -5.59 9.01 -13.02
N VAL A 27 -4.83 8.24 -12.23
CA VAL A 27 -3.54 7.70 -12.66
C VAL A 27 -3.69 6.91 -13.97
N PRO A 28 -2.69 6.96 -14.88
CA PRO A 28 -2.70 6.15 -16.08
C PRO A 28 -2.96 4.67 -15.79
N ASP A 29 -3.89 4.08 -16.54
CA ASP A 29 -4.30 2.67 -16.40
C ASP A 29 -4.82 2.29 -14.99
N ALA A 30 -5.54 3.20 -14.34
CA ALA A 30 -6.25 2.94 -13.09
C ALA A 30 -7.09 1.64 -13.08
N PRO A 31 -7.80 1.25 -14.16
CA PRO A 31 -8.54 -0.02 -14.18
C PRO A 31 -7.68 -1.25 -13.90
N ARG A 32 -6.45 -1.31 -14.45
CA ARG A 32 -5.51 -2.40 -14.14
C ARG A 32 -5.09 -2.38 -12.69
N LEU A 33 -4.75 -1.21 -12.15
CA LEU A 33 -4.39 -1.06 -10.73
C LEU A 33 -5.52 -1.57 -9.82
N LEU A 34 -6.75 -1.14 -10.08
CA LEU A 34 -7.93 -1.52 -9.30
C LEU A 34 -8.18 -3.04 -9.36
N ASP A 35 -8.04 -3.67 -10.52
CA ASP A 35 -8.16 -5.13 -10.65
C ASP A 35 -7.09 -5.87 -9.83
N ARG A 36 -5.83 -5.41 -9.90
CA ARG A 36 -4.71 -5.99 -9.17
C ARG A 36 -4.85 -5.84 -7.65
N VAL A 37 -5.16 -4.64 -7.16
CA VAL A 37 -5.36 -4.40 -5.72
C VAL A 37 -6.61 -5.11 -5.22
N GLY A 38 -7.70 -5.11 -5.99
CA GLY A 38 -8.90 -5.88 -5.66
C GLY A 38 -8.63 -7.38 -5.53
N SER A 39 -7.77 -7.94 -6.39
CA SER A 39 -7.33 -9.34 -6.31
C SER A 39 -6.45 -9.60 -5.07
N LEU A 40 -5.52 -8.70 -4.75
CA LEU A 40 -4.71 -8.78 -3.53
C LEU A 40 -5.60 -8.76 -2.28
N LEU A 41 -6.55 -7.82 -2.19
CA LEU A 41 -7.49 -7.71 -1.07
C LEU A 41 -8.28 -9.00 -0.86
N ARG A 42 -8.88 -9.57 -1.93
CA ARG A 42 -9.62 -10.84 -1.83
C ARG A 42 -8.75 -11.97 -1.28
N ARG A 43 -7.51 -12.09 -1.75
CA ARG A 43 -6.60 -13.17 -1.34
C ARG A 43 -6.06 -12.97 0.08
N ALA A 44 -5.72 -11.74 0.46
CA ALA A 44 -5.29 -11.41 1.83
C ALA A 44 -6.40 -11.73 2.84
N ARG A 45 -7.63 -11.29 2.56
CA ARG A 45 -8.82 -11.59 3.37
C ARG A 45 -9.06 -13.09 3.49
N ALA A 46 -9.01 -13.82 2.39
CA ALA A 46 -9.21 -15.28 2.39
C ALA A 46 -8.15 -16.03 3.20
N ALA A 47 -6.93 -15.51 3.26
CA ALA A 47 -5.83 -16.09 4.03
C ALA A 47 -5.83 -15.67 5.52
N GLY A 48 -6.69 -14.72 5.91
CA GLY A 48 -6.69 -14.14 7.25
C GLY A 48 -5.47 -13.25 7.55
N ALA A 49 -4.80 -12.73 6.51
CA ALA A 49 -3.74 -11.75 6.65
C ALA A 49 -4.33 -10.39 7.09
N LEU A 50 -3.54 -9.59 7.81
CA LEU A 50 -3.96 -8.24 8.17
C LEU A 50 -4.06 -7.37 6.91
N VAL A 51 -5.16 -6.65 6.75
CA VAL A 51 -5.33 -5.63 5.71
C VAL A 51 -5.36 -4.26 6.37
N VAL A 52 -4.47 -3.37 5.93
CA VAL A 52 -4.48 -1.96 6.36
C VAL A 52 -4.65 -1.10 5.13
N HIS A 53 -5.70 -0.28 5.13
CA HIS A 53 -5.87 0.80 4.16
C HIS A 53 -5.29 2.07 4.76
N LEU A 54 -4.26 2.63 4.14
CA LEU A 54 -3.84 3.99 4.43
C LEU A 54 -4.69 4.94 3.61
N GLN A 55 -5.18 5.99 4.25
CA GLN A 55 -6.00 7.03 3.64
C GLN A 55 -5.37 8.38 3.96
N ASN A 56 -4.94 9.11 2.93
CA ASN A 56 -4.32 10.39 3.11
C ASN A 56 -5.37 11.48 3.36
N ASP A 57 -5.09 12.34 4.32
CA ASP A 57 -5.83 13.56 4.60
C ASP A 57 -5.08 14.73 3.95
N GLY A 58 -5.44 15.03 2.70
CA GLY A 58 -4.89 16.17 1.97
C GLY A 58 -5.28 17.50 2.60
N PRO A 59 -4.46 18.56 2.46
CA PRO A 59 -4.84 19.89 2.89
C PRO A 59 -6.05 20.41 2.10
N ALA A 60 -6.70 21.45 2.63
CA ALA A 60 -7.91 22.02 2.02
C ALA A 60 -7.65 22.45 0.57
N GLY A 61 -8.53 22.04 -0.34
CA GLY A 61 -8.43 22.28 -1.79
C GLY A 61 -7.71 21.19 -2.58
N GLU A 62 -7.02 20.25 -1.93
CA GLU A 62 -6.40 19.11 -2.62
C GLU A 62 -7.45 18.06 -3.01
N PRO A 63 -7.17 17.23 -4.05
CA PRO A 63 -8.10 16.21 -4.52
C PRO A 63 -8.58 15.22 -3.45
N ASP A 64 -7.75 14.97 -2.44
CA ASP A 64 -7.97 14.11 -1.29
C ASP A 64 -8.21 14.93 0.00
N GLU A 65 -8.80 16.13 -0.09
CA GLU A 65 -9.28 16.87 1.08
C GLU A 65 -10.32 16.02 1.87
N PRO A 66 -10.15 15.84 3.18
CA PRO A 66 -11.04 15.03 4.01
C PRO A 66 -12.52 15.35 3.84
N HIS A 67 -13.33 14.29 3.86
CA HIS A 67 -14.80 14.35 3.76
C HIS A 67 -15.34 14.85 2.41
N THR A 68 -14.51 14.85 1.37
CA THR A 68 -14.94 15.05 -0.02
C THR A 68 -15.12 13.71 -0.75
N PRO A 69 -15.87 13.66 -1.87
CA PRO A 69 -15.99 12.44 -2.68
C PRO A 69 -14.65 11.93 -3.21
N GLY A 70 -13.68 12.81 -3.47
CA GLY A 70 -12.34 12.41 -3.90
C GLY A 70 -11.56 11.69 -2.79
N TRP A 71 -11.75 12.11 -1.55
CA TRP A 71 -11.07 11.53 -0.40
C TRP A 71 -11.53 10.11 -0.03
N GLU A 72 -12.74 9.70 -0.40
CA GLU A 72 -13.25 8.37 -0.08
C GLU A 72 -12.39 7.26 -0.70
N LEU A 73 -12.08 6.22 0.08
CA LEU A 73 -11.45 5.01 -0.44
C LEU A 73 -12.30 4.39 -1.54
N HIS A 74 -11.68 4.08 -2.68
CA HIS A 74 -12.40 3.63 -3.86
C HIS A 74 -12.86 2.16 -3.77
N LEU A 75 -12.05 1.31 -3.13
CA LEU A 75 -12.37 -0.10 -2.92
C LEU A 75 -13.08 -0.29 -1.56
N PRO A 76 -14.02 -1.25 -1.46
CA PRO A 76 -14.78 -1.45 -0.23
C PRO A 76 -13.90 -1.95 0.90
N VAL A 77 -14.08 -1.36 2.07
CA VAL A 77 -13.47 -1.78 3.34
C VAL A 77 -14.46 -2.63 4.12
N HIS A 78 -14.06 -3.83 4.55
CA HIS A 78 -14.94 -4.70 5.34
C HIS A 78 -14.91 -4.37 6.85
N GLY A 79 -13.79 -3.83 7.33
CA GLY A 79 -13.58 -3.51 8.74
C GLY A 79 -13.43 -4.76 9.64
N GLY A 80 -12.94 -4.53 10.86
CA GLY A 80 -12.82 -5.55 11.91
C GLY A 80 -11.37 -5.83 12.32
N PRO A 81 -11.14 -6.89 13.12
CA PRO A 81 -9.82 -7.15 13.73
C PRO A 81 -8.69 -7.42 12.72
N ALA A 82 -9.04 -7.87 11.51
CA ALA A 82 -8.09 -8.19 10.44
C ALA A 82 -8.13 -7.19 9.28
N GLU A 83 -8.94 -6.13 9.36
CA GLU A 83 -9.04 -5.11 8.32
C GLU A 83 -9.35 -3.74 8.91
N THR A 84 -8.44 -2.78 8.76
CA THR A 84 -8.57 -1.44 9.34
C THR A 84 -8.22 -0.33 8.35
N VAL A 85 -8.72 0.87 8.61
CA VAL A 85 -8.33 2.10 7.92
C VAL A 85 -7.54 2.95 8.88
N ILE A 86 -6.39 3.45 8.43
CA ILE A 86 -5.54 4.37 9.17
C ILE A 86 -5.40 5.64 8.34
N ARG A 87 -5.82 6.76 8.93
CA ARG A 87 -5.67 8.09 8.32
C ARG A 87 -4.26 8.60 8.58
N LYS A 88 -3.68 9.30 7.59
CA LYS A 88 -2.35 9.90 7.67
C LYS A 88 -2.34 11.29 7.03
N THR A 89 -1.40 12.14 7.42
CA THR A 89 -1.16 13.45 6.81
C THR A 89 0.21 13.57 6.14
N GLU A 90 1.08 12.60 6.37
CA GLU A 90 2.43 12.52 5.81
C GLU A 90 2.49 11.43 4.73
N ASP A 91 3.47 11.50 3.82
CA ASP A 91 3.68 10.46 2.81
C ASP A 91 4.01 9.10 3.47
N ASP A 92 4.82 9.12 4.54
CA ASP A 92 5.16 7.93 5.31
C ASP A 92 3.96 7.45 6.14
N GLY A 93 3.43 6.28 5.78
CA GLY A 93 2.31 5.66 6.47
C GLY A 93 2.55 5.33 7.95
N PHE A 94 3.80 5.33 8.43
CA PHE A 94 4.12 5.13 9.85
C PHE A 94 4.19 6.45 10.63
N GLU A 95 4.52 7.56 9.98
CA GLU A 95 4.78 8.83 10.67
C GLU A 95 3.48 9.40 11.25
N GLY A 96 3.43 9.52 12.58
CA GLY A 96 2.27 10.05 13.29
C GLY A 96 1.01 9.16 13.24
N THR A 97 1.13 7.89 12.83
CA THR A 97 -0.01 6.96 12.71
C THR A 97 0.08 5.77 13.69
N THR A 98 -0.97 4.93 13.71
CA THR A 98 -1.02 3.68 14.48
C THR A 98 -0.62 2.46 13.65
N LEU A 99 0.04 2.65 12.50
CA LEU A 99 0.38 1.55 11.59
C LEU A 99 1.30 0.52 12.24
N GLU A 100 2.37 0.97 12.92
CA GLU A 100 3.31 0.07 13.60
C GLU A 100 2.65 -0.72 14.73
N ASP A 101 1.76 -0.08 15.49
CA ASP A 101 0.99 -0.71 16.56
C ASP A 101 0.07 -1.81 16.00
N ALA A 102 -0.63 -1.54 14.89
CA ALA A 102 -1.50 -2.52 14.23
C ALA A 102 -0.71 -3.72 13.70
N LEU A 103 0.44 -3.47 13.06
CA LEU A 103 1.34 -4.52 12.56
C LEU A 103 1.91 -5.36 13.71
N THR A 104 2.29 -4.72 14.82
CA THR A 104 2.82 -5.37 16.02
C THR A 104 1.77 -6.21 16.73
N ALA A 105 0.56 -5.67 16.92
CA ALA A 105 -0.55 -6.39 17.54
C ALA A 105 -0.96 -7.64 16.74
N ALA A 106 -0.84 -7.59 15.41
CA ALA A 106 -1.08 -8.74 14.55
C ALA A 106 0.13 -9.70 14.45
N GLY A 107 1.29 -9.36 15.04
CA GLY A 107 2.52 -10.14 14.87
C GLY A 107 2.99 -10.24 13.41
N ALA A 108 2.63 -9.25 12.59
CA ALA A 108 3.08 -9.17 11.20
C ALA A 108 4.55 -8.73 11.15
N ARG A 109 5.36 -9.41 10.35
CA ARG A 109 6.77 -9.06 10.07
C ARG A 109 7.08 -9.04 8.56
N SER A 110 6.07 -9.31 7.74
CA SER A 110 6.17 -9.32 6.28
C SER A 110 4.95 -8.66 5.66
N LEU A 111 5.19 -7.75 4.72
CA LEU A 111 4.20 -6.83 4.18
C LEU A 111 4.22 -6.90 2.65
N ALA A 112 3.05 -6.90 2.01
CA ALA A 112 2.90 -6.45 0.63
C ALA A 112 2.43 -5.00 0.62
N VAL A 113 3.06 -4.13 -0.18
CA VAL A 113 2.69 -2.70 -0.30
C VAL A 113 2.18 -2.42 -1.71
N CYS A 114 1.04 -1.76 -1.85
CA CYS A 114 0.42 -1.46 -3.15
C CYS A 114 -0.33 -0.12 -3.08
N GLY A 115 -0.71 0.46 -4.22
CA GLY A 115 -1.51 1.69 -4.26
C GLY A 115 -0.81 2.86 -4.95
N VAL A 116 -0.99 4.08 -4.43
CA VAL A 116 -0.48 5.32 -5.05
C VAL A 116 0.05 6.30 -3.99
N MET A 117 0.91 7.26 -4.34
CA MET A 117 1.71 7.30 -5.57
C MET A 117 3.04 6.57 -5.36
N SER A 118 3.58 6.01 -6.44
CA SER A 118 4.73 5.09 -6.42
C SER A 118 5.97 5.71 -5.77
N GLU A 119 6.33 6.92 -6.16
CA GLU A 119 7.50 7.69 -5.73
C GLU A 119 7.25 8.55 -4.48
N MET A 120 6.00 8.62 -4.02
CA MET A 120 5.58 9.40 -2.85
C MET A 120 5.22 8.44 -1.71
N CYS A 121 3.93 8.33 -1.36
CA CYS A 121 3.45 7.55 -0.21
C CYS A 121 3.86 6.08 -0.24
N VAL A 122 3.84 5.42 -1.41
CA VAL A 122 4.24 4.01 -1.53
C VAL A 122 5.73 3.85 -1.22
N LEU A 123 6.60 4.66 -1.85
CA LEU A 123 8.03 4.64 -1.59
C LEU A 123 8.36 4.96 -0.13
N ALA A 124 7.77 6.02 0.42
CA ALA A 124 8.02 6.47 1.79
C ALA A 124 7.64 5.38 2.80
N THR A 125 6.43 4.84 2.68
CA THR A 125 5.93 3.77 3.55
C THR A 125 6.78 2.50 3.43
N ALA A 126 7.12 2.07 2.20
CA ALA A 126 7.96 0.89 1.98
C ALA A 126 9.36 1.06 2.55
N ARG A 127 9.99 2.23 2.35
CA ARG A 127 11.31 2.55 2.88
C ARG A 127 11.31 2.56 4.40
N ARG A 128 10.27 3.13 5.03
CA ARG A 128 10.15 3.12 6.48
C ARG A 128 9.95 1.72 7.04
N ALA A 129 9.13 0.90 6.39
CA ALA A 129 8.96 -0.51 6.76
C ALA A 129 10.28 -1.29 6.71
N LEU A 130 11.09 -1.11 5.65
CA LEU A 130 12.43 -1.71 5.58
C LEU A 130 13.33 -1.25 6.73
N ALA A 131 13.34 0.06 7.03
CA ALA A 131 14.11 0.61 8.14
C ALA A 131 13.66 0.14 9.53
N LEU A 132 12.46 -0.44 9.64
CA LEU A 132 11.90 -1.06 10.84
C LEU A 132 12.01 -2.60 10.80
N ASP A 133 12.88 -3.13 9.94
CA ASP A 133 13.18 -4.57 9.79
C ASP A 133 11.97 -5.43 9.34
N TYR A 134 10.95 -4.83 8.71
CA TYR A 134 9.91 -5.61 8.03
C TYR A 134 10.45 -6.15 6.71
N ARG A 135 10.09 -7.40 6.39
CA ARG A 135 10.25 -7.92 5.02
C ARG A 135 9.20 -7.26 4.12
N VAL A 136 9.63 -6.50 3.13
CA VAL A 136 8.72 -5.78 2.22
C VAL A 136 8.72 -6.42 0.83
N VAL A 137 7.52 -6.74 0.35
CA VAL A 137 7.26 -7.22 -1.01
C VAL A 137 6.50 -6.13 -1.77
N LEU A 138 7.01 -5.72 -2.92
CA LEU A 138 6.38 -4.71 -3.77
C LEU A 138 6.01 -5.33 -5.13
N PRO A 139 4.72 -5.59 -5.41
CA PRO A 139 4.25 -6.01 -6.73
C PRO A 139 4.36 -4.86 -7.74
N HIS A 140 5.23 -5.01 -8.74
CA HIS A 140 5.46 -4.04 -9.81
C HIS A 140 4.17 -3.58 -10.50
N ASP A 141 3.21 -4.49 -10.68
CA ASP A 141 1.96 -4.20 -11.36
C ASP A 141 0.81 -3.73 -10.44
N ALA A 142 1.05 -3.47 -9.15
CA ALA A 142 0.03 -2.96 -8.22
C ALA A 142 0.40 -1.67 -7.49
N HIS A 143 1.29 -0.86 -8.07
CA HIS A 143 1.39 0.55 -7.73
C HIS A 143 1.42 1.43 -8.98
N ALA A 144 1.01 2.69 -8.85
CA ALA A 144 0.95 3.63 -9.97
C ALA A 144 1.33 5.05 -9.55
N THR A 145 1.54 5.90 -10.56
CA THR A 145 1.78 7.34 -10.42
C THR A 145 1.40 8.04 -11.73
N TYR A 146 1.69 9.33 -11.85
CA TYR A 146 1.40 10.17 -13.01
C TYR A 146 2.60 10.37 -13.94
N ASP A 147 2.35 10.85 -15.15
CA ASP A 147 3.40 11.33 -16.04
C ASP A 147 4.07 12.56 -15.42
N ILE A 148 5.40 12.61 -15.47
CA ILE A 148 6.16 13.79 -15.04
C ILE A 148 6.20 14.77 -16.22
N PRO A 149 5.77 16.04 -16.03
CA PRO A 149 5.78 17.02 -17.11
C PRO A 149 7.20 17.32 -17.57
N ALA A 150 7.32 17.69 -18.85
CA ALA A 150 8.58 18.15 -19.43
C ALA A 150 9.07 19.42 -18.70
N ALA A 151 10.39 19.53 -18.52
CA ALA A 151 11.03 20.77 -18.10
C ALA A 151 11.47 21.55 -19.36
N PRO A 152 10.82 22.68 -19.71
CA PRO A 152 11.06 23.36 -20.98
C PRO A 152 12.53 23.69 -21.22
N GLY A 153 13.09 23.19 -22.32
CA GLY A 153 14.49 23.38 -22.70
C GLY A 153 15.51 22.53 -21.93
N ILE A 154 15.06 21.64 -21.03
CA ILE A 154 15.93 20.79 -20.20
C ILE A 154 15.66 19.31 -20.45
N SER A 155 14.41 18.87 -20.34
CA SER A 155 14.05 17.45 -20.48
C SER A 155 12.65 17.26 -21.08
N GLU A 156 12.46 16.14 -21.74
CA GLU A 156 11.14 15.67 -22.18
C GLU A 156 10.30 15.21 -20.96
N ALA A 157 9.02 14.95 -21.21
CA ALA A 157 8.13 14.35 -20.21
C ALA A 157 8.56 12.91 -19.92
N VAL A 158 8.37 12.45 -18.69
CA VAL A 158 8.68 11.07 -18.29
C VAL A 158 7.37 10.30 -18.12
N PRO A 159 7.17 9.19 -18.85
CA PRO A 159 5.98 8.36 -18.69
C PRO A 159 5.83 7.82 -17.26
N ALA A 160 4.60 7.76 -16.77
CA ALA A 160 4.23 7.26 -15.44
C ALA A 160 4.81 5.86 -15.16
N ALA A 161 4.82 4.97 -16.17
CA ALA A 161 5.39 3.65 -16.05
C ALA A 161 6.90 3.68 -15.75
N MET A 162 7.64 4.65 -16.31
CA MET A 162 9.05 4.84 -16.02
C MET A 162 9.26 5.45 -14.63
N ALA A 163 8.47 6.45 -14.25
CA ALA A 163 8.53 7.04 -12.91
C ALA A 163 8.25 5.99 -11.82
N SER A 164 7.18 5.20 -12.00
CA SER A 164 6.84 4.07 -11.13
C SER A 164 7.96 3.03 -11.04
N ARG A 165 8.57 2.64 -12.18
CA ARG A 165 9.71 1.71 -12.21
C ARG A 165 10.94 2.26 -11.47
N VAL A 166 11.22 3.56 -11.60
CA VAL A 166 12.34 4.19 -10.89
C VAL A 166 12.08 4.25 -9.39
N ALA A 167 10.84 4.52 -8.97
CA ALA A 167 10.46 4.56 -7.57
C ALA A 167 10.73 3.22 -6.86
N GLU A 168 10.23 2.11 -7.40
CA GLU A 168 10.49 0.79 -6.81
C GLU A 168 11.99 0.45 -6.82
N TRP A 169 12.72 0.82 -7.87
CA TRP A 169 14.16 0.57 -7.97
C TRP A 169 14.97 1.35 -6.93
N ALA A 170 14.49 2.54 -6.54
CA ALA A 170 15.14 3.39 -5.55
C ALA A 170 15.06 2.85 -4.11
N LEU A 171 14.25 1.82 -3.84
CA LEU A 171 14.20 1.12 -2.56
C LEU A 171 15.45 0.26 -2.30
N GLY A 172 16.22 -0.07 -3.34
CA GLY A 172 17.45 -0.84 -3.24
C GLY A 172 17.24 -2.35 -3.13
N ASP A 173 18.27 -3.07 -2.70
CA ASP A 173 18.31 -4.55 -2.75
C ASP A 173 17.51 -5.24 -1.63
N GLU A 174 17.05 -4.48 -0.63
CA GLU A 174 16.33 -5.03 0.53
C GLU A 174 14.84 -5.29 0.25
N VAL A 175 14.25 -4.60 -0.73
CA VAL A 175 12.87 -4.84 -1.14
C VAL A 175 12.78 -6.05 -2.09
N GLU A 176 11.74 -6.86 -1.92
CA GLU A 176 11.41 -7.90 -2.89
C GLU A 176 10.44 -7.36 -3.95
N VAL A 177 10.98 -6.88 -5.07
CA VAL A 177 10.17 -6.48 -6.23
C VAL A 177 9.71 -7.72 -7.00
N ILE A 178 8.39 -7.93 -7.06
CA ILE A 178 7.77 -9.07 -7.74
C ILE A 178 7.02 -8.56 -8.98
N ALA A 179 7.22 -9.20 -10.13
CA ALA A 179 6.66 -8.73 -11.40
C ALA A 179 5.13 -8.65 -11.40
N HIS A 180 4.47 -9.62 -10.76
CA HIS A 180 3.01 -9.72 -10.76
C HIS A 180 2.46 -9.87 -9.36
N ALA A 181 1.44 -9.07 -9.04
CA ALA A 181 0.66 -9.18 -7.82
C ALA A 181 0.09 -10.59 -7.62
N THR A 182 -0.21 -11.32 -8.70
CA THR A 182 -0.69 -12.70 -8.67
C THR A 182 0.28 -13.68 -8.00
N ASP A 183 1.57 -13.35 -7.97
CA ASP A 183 2.61 -14.22 -7.41
C ASP A 183 2.81 -14.01 -5.90
N ILE A 184 2.21 -12.94 -5.35
CA ILE A 184 2.18 -12.71 -3.90
C ILE A 184 1.22 -13.72 -3.27
N THR A 185 1.67 -14.37 -2.21
CA THR A 185 0.83 -15.24 -1.38
C THR A 185 0.72 -14.68 0.04
N PHE A 186 -0.35 -15.04 0.74
CA PHE A 186 -0.65 -14.53 2.07
C PHE A 186 -0.77 -15.66 3.10
N ALA A 187 -0.40 -15.36 4.33
CA ALA A 187 -0.63 -16.22 5.48
C ALA A 187 -1.25 -15.42 6.62
N GLY A 188 -2.15 -16.04 7.38
CA GLY A 188 -2.82 -15.38 8.48
C GLY A 188 -1.89 -14.97 9.62
N THR A 189 -2.26 -13.89 10.30
CA THR A 189 -1.61 -13.43 11.52
C THR A 189 -2.12 -14.21 12.73
N ARG A 190 -1.22 -14.72 13.59
CA ARG A 190 -1.63 -15.39 14.83
C ARG A 190 -2.08 -14.32 15.82
N VAL A 191 -3.38 -14.28 16.11
CA VAL A 191 -3.88 -13.63 17.33
C VAL A 191 -3.70 -14.67 18.44
N GLU A 192 -2.66 -14.54 19.26
CA GLU A 192 -2.61 -15.30 20.52
C GLU A 192 -3.84 -14.86 21.34
N PRO A 193 -4.71 -15.78 21.77
CA PRO A 193 -5.78 -15.40 22.69
C PRO A 193 -5.12 -14.87 23.96
N PHE A 194 -5.54 -13.70 24.43
CA PHE A 194 -5.21 -13.23 25.77
C PHE A 194 -5.53 -14.36 26.76
N ALA A 195 -4.50 -14.97 27.35
CA ALA A 195 -4.70 -15.94 28.43
C ALA A 195 -5.27 -15.17 29.62
N ASP A 196 -6.58 -15.33 29.87
CA ASP A 196 -7.23 -14.81 31.07
C ASP A 196 -6.71 -15.58 32.29
N ASN A 197 -5.62 -15.09 32.87
CA ASN A 197 -5.05 -15.65 34.10
C ASN A 197 -5.81 -15.12 35.34
N ARG A 198 -7.15 -15.27 35.33
CA ARG A 198 -8.01 -15.01 36.49
C ARG A 198 -8.93 -16.19 36.74
N THR A 199 -8.35 -17.31 37.16
CA THR A 199 -8.95 -18.22 38.16
C THR A 199 -7.90 -19.24 38.61
N ALA A 200 -7.27 -18.98 39.74
CA ALA A 200 -6.75 -19.96 40.68
C ALA A 200 -6.76 -19.33 42.09
#